data_AF-A0A7V8WT88-F1
#
_entry.id   AF-A0A7V8WT88-F1
#
_cell.length_a   1.000
_cell.length_b   1.000
_cell.length_c   1.000
_cell.angle_alpha   90.00
_cell.angle_beta   90.00
_cell.angle_gamma   90.00
#
_symmetry.space_group_name_H-M   'P 1'
#
loop_
_entity.id
_entity.type
_entity.pdbx_description
1 polymer ?
#
loop_
_entity_poly.entity_id
_entity_poly.type
_entity_poly.pdbx_seq_one_letter_code
_entity_poly.pdbx_strand_id
1 'polypeptide(L)'
;RWDSLRPDGTVNPGEMTSFNHYALGAVADWLHRVVGGLAPAAPGYRRLELRPRIGGGLTSARARHRTPYGPAECAWRLDGEDIEVTTTVPPGTTARVVLPSSDIAPFEVESGSHRWAYKVTLDEPNADGAAPR
;
A
#
# COMPACT_ATOMS: atom_id res chain seq x y z
N ARG A 1 21.21 -11.00 7.09
CA ARG A 1 21.55 -11.78 5.86
C ARG A 1 20.25 -12.36 5.32
N TRP A 2 20.17 -12.61 4.02
CA TRP A 2 18.97 -13.20 3.40
C TRP A 2 18.93 -14.73 3.52
N ASP A 3 20.09 -15.35 3.68
CA ASP A 3 20.34 -16.80 3.59
C ASP A 3 20.61 -17.44 4.96
N SER A 4 19.78 -17.13 5.98
CA SER A 4 19.86 -17.83 7.28
C SER A 4 19.69 -19.35 7.12
N LEU A 5 18.83 -19.75 6.17
CA LEU A 5 18.76 -21.10 5.61
C LEU A 5 19.23 -21.04 4.16
N ARG A 6 20.14 -21.93 3.78
CA ARG A 6 20.62 -22.05 2.40
C ARG A 6 19.65 -22.89 1.56
N PRO A 7 19.71 -22.80 0.22
CA PRO A 7 18.87 -23.60 -0.66
C PRO A 7 19.02 -25.13 -0.48
N ASP A 8 20.18 -25.59 0.00
CA ASP A 8 20.45 -27.01 0.31
C ASP A 8 19.88 -27.48 1.67
N GLY A 9 19.19 -26.59 2.39
CA GLY A 9 18.60 -26.88 3.70
C GLY A 9 19.58 -26.76 4.88
N THR A 10 20.84 -26.41 4.65
CA THR A 10 21.80 -26.20 5.74
C THR A 10 21.69 -24.81 6.34
N VAL A 11 21.89 -24.71 7.66
CA VAL A 11 21.93 -23.42 8.36
C VAL A 11 23.23 -22.69 7.99
N ASN A 12 23.15 -21.37 7.84
CA ASN A 12 24.34 -20.56 7.61
C ASN A 12 25.36 -20.76 8.73
N PRO A 13 26.63 -21.11 8.43
CA PRO A 13 27.64 -21.43 9.44
C PRO A 13 28.18 -20.19 10.17
N GLY A 14 27.73 -18.98 9.80
CA GLY A 14 28.08 -17.78 10.55
C GLY A 14 27.55 -17.84 11.97
N GLU A 15 28.37 -17.46 12.94
CA GLU A 15 28.06 -17.49 14.38
C GLU A 15 26.84 -16.61 14.76
N MET A 16 26.43 -15.68 13.89
CA MET A 16 25.27 -14.80 14.08
C MET A 16 24.14 -15.14 13.09
N THR A 17 23.44 -16.26 13.34
CA THR A 17 22.26 -16.67 12.57
C THR A 17 21.02 -16.70 13.47
N SER A 18 20.09 -15.80 13.20
CA SER A 18 18.75 -15.79 13.81
C SER A 18 17.69 -15.86 12.71
N PHE A 19 16.66 -16.66 12.95
CA PHE A 19 15.49 -16.80 12.09
C PHE A 19 14.35 -15.86 12.48
N ASN A 20 14.54 -15.05 13.52
CA ASN A 20 13.49 -14.21 14.10
C ASN A 20 13.99 -12.77 14.30
N HIS A 21 14.49 -12.17 13.23
CA HIS A 21 14.94 -10.78 13.23
C HIS A 21 14.02 -9.95 12.33
N TYR A 22 13.39 -8.92 12.90
CA TYR A 22 12.35 -8.15 12.19
C TYR A 22 12.90 -7.24 11.08
N ALA A 23 14.22 -7.06 10.97
CA ALA A 23 14.81 -6.08 10.04
C ALA A 23 14.37 -6.31 8.58
N LEU A 24 14.28 -7.57 8.14
CA LEU A 24 13.79 -7.88 6.79
C LEU A 24 12.28 -7.64 6.66
N GLY A 25 11.55 -7.63 7.76
CA GLY A 25 10.14 -7.25 7.85
C GLY A 25 9.89 -5.75 7.66
N ALA A 26 10.92 -4.90 7.57
CA ALA A 26 10.75 -3.47 7.29
C ALA A 26 10.00 -3.20 5.97
N VAL A 27 10.03 -4.15 5.02
CA VAL A 27 9.22 -4.11 3.79
C VAL A 27 7.71 -3.99 4.06
N ALA A 28 7.24 -4.40 5.24
CA ALA A 28 5.84 -4.25 5.61
C ALA A 28 5.38 -2.78 5.57
N ASP A 29 6.24 -1.81 5.87
CA ASP A 29 5.88 -0.39 5.74
C ASP A 29 5.54 -0.01 4.30
N TRP A 30 6.32 -0.50 3.33
CA TRP A 30 6.05 -0.30 1.90
C TRP A 30 4.73 -0.98 1.48
N LEU A 31 4.44 -2.18 1.98
CA LEU A 31 3.16 -2.85 1.72
C LEU A 31 1.96 -2.02 2.21
N HIS A 32 2.06 -1.38 3.38
CA HIS A 32 0.97 -0.54 3.90
C HIS A 32 0.84 0.78 3.13
N ARG A 33 1.95 1.50 2.93
CA ARG A 33 1.93 2.87 2.39
C ARG A 33 1.84 2.94 0.88
N VAL A 34 2.36 1.94 0.16
CA VAL A 34 2.46 1.97 -1.31
C VAL A 34 1.46 1.02 -1.95
N VAL A 35 1.49 -0.27 -1.59
CA VAL A 35 0.53 -1.25 -2.14
C VAL A 35 -0.87 -0.98 -1.60
N GLY A 36 -1.00 -0.87 -0.28
CA GLY A 36 -2.26 -0.51 0.37
C GLY A 36 -2.61 0.98 0.30
N GLY A 37 -1.63 1.84 0.06
CA GLY A 37 -1.85 3.27 -0.17
C GLY A 37 -2.17 4.10 1.07
N LEU A 38 -2.03 3.57 2.28
CA LEU A 38 -2.41 4.27 3.52
C LEU A 38 -1.16 4.78 4.24
N ALA A 39 -1.00 6.10 4.31
CA ALA A 39 0.14 6.73 4.98
C ALA A 39 -0.28 7.99 5.77
N PRO A 40 0.50 8.39 6.80
CA PRO A 40 0.30 9.68 7.45
C PRO A 40 0.83 10.81 6.55
N ALA A 41 0.01 11.82 6.27
CA ALA A 41 0.43 13.07 5.64
C ALA A 41 0.83 14.14 6.69
N ALA A 42 0.47 13.92 7.96
CA ALA A 42 0.91 14.68 9.11
C ALA A 42 1.16 13.75 10.32
N PRO A 43 2.00 14.16 11.29
CA PRO A 43 2.23 13.39 12.51
C PRO A 43 0.93 12.94 13.18
N GLY A 44 0.88 11.68 13.62
CA GLY A 44 -0.29 11.12 14.30
C GLY A 44 -1.52 10.90 13.42
N TYR A 45 -1.42 10.99 12.08
CA TYR A 45 -2.53 10.83 11.15
C TYR A 45 -3.63 11.90 11.26
N ARG A 46 -3.30 13.12 11.71
CA ARG A 46 -4.28 14.22 11.65
C ARG A 46 -4.69 14.56 10.22
N ARG A 47 -3.77 14.34 9.27
CA ARG A 47 -4.02 14.27 7.82
C ARG A 47 -3.48 12.94 7.30
N LEU A 48 -4.23 12.32 6.39
CA LEU A 48 -3.89 11.06 5.74
C LEU A 48 -3.48 11.31 4.28
N GLU A 49 -2.59 10.48 3.77
CA GLU A 49 -2.39 10.30 2.32
C GLU A 49 -3.00 8.94 1.95
N LEU A 50 -3.91 8.96 0.97
CA LEU A 50 -4.59 7.80 0.41
C LEU A 50 -4.20 7.68 -1.06
N ARG A 51 -3.11 6.94 -1.31
CA ARG A 51 -2.46 6.80 -2.62
C ARG A 51 -2.08 5.34 -2.90
N PRO A 52 -3.04 4.45 -3.17
CA PRO A 52 -2.72 3.09 -3.54
C PRO A 52 -2.00 3.07 -4.90
N ARG A 53 -1.05 2.15 -5.06
CA ARG A 53 -0.37 1.89 -6.34
C ARG A 53 -0.67 0.48 -6.81
N ILE A 54 -1.25 0.38 -8.01
CA ILE A 54 -1.50 -0.88 -8.70
C ILE A 54 -0.21 -1.30 -9.42
N GLY A 55 0.08 -2.60 -9.45
CA GLY A 55 1.21 -3.15 -10.18
C GLY A 55 1.63 -4.52 -9.66
N GLY A 56 2.67 -5.08 -10.28
CA GLY A 56 3.27 -6.35 -9.85
C GLY A 56 2.32 -7.56 -9.92
N GLY A 57 1.30 -7.50 -10.79
CA GLY A 57 0.28 -8.56 -10.92
C GLY A 57 -0.75 -8.60 -9.80
N LEU A 58 -0.74 -7.66 -8.86
CA LEU A 58 -1.75 -7.60 -7.81
C LEU A 58 -3.08 -7.07 -8.37
N THR A 59 -4.17 -7.76 -8.04
CA THR A 59 -5.54 -7.35 -8.42
C THR A 59 -6.32 -6.76 -7.25
N SER A 60 -5.80 -6.81 -6.03
CA SER A 60 -6.40 -6.12 -4.90
C SER A 60 -5.40 -5.91 -3.77
N ALA A 61 -5.67 -4.92 -2.92
CA ALA A 61 -5.03 -4.78 -1.63
C ALA A 61 -5.94 -4.05 -0.64
N ARG A 62 -5.68 -4.25 0.66
CA ARG A 62 -6.35 -3.56 1.76
C ARG A 62 -5.36 -3.28 2.87
N ALA A 63 -5.23 -2.01 3.26
CA ALA A 63 -4.49 -1.58 4.42
C ALA A 63 -5.44 -0.89 5.41
N ARG A 64 -5.37 -1.32 6.68
CA ARG A 64 -6.13 -0.73 7.78
C ARG A 64 -5.20 -0.40 8.94
N HIS A 65 -5.33 0.80 9.47
CA HIS A 65 -4.53 1.28 10.59
C HIS A 65 -5.44 1.88 11.68
N ARG A 66 -5.21 1.51 12.95
CA ARG A 66 -5.90 2.15 14.07
C ARG A 66 -5.11 3.39 14.48
N THR A 67 -5.55 4.54 14.00
CA THR A 67 -4.97 5.85 14.34
C THR A 67 -5.45 6.30 15.74
N PRO A 68 -4.85 7.35 16.33
CA PRO A 68 -5.40 8.01 17.52
C PRO A 68 -6.83 8.55 17.35
N TYR A 69 -7.27 8.79 16.11
CA TYR A 69 -8.61 9.33 15.79
C TYR A 69 -9.63 8.23 15.43
N GLY A 70 -9.22 6.97 15.38
CA GLY A 70 -10.06 5.84 14.97
C GLY A 70 -9.49 5.03 13.80
N PRO A 71 -10.25 4.06 13.27
CA PRO A 71 -9.78 3.22 12.17
C PRO A 71 -9.72 4.00 10.86
N ALA A 72 -8.54 4.02 10.24
CA ALA A 72 -8.32 4.48 8.88
C ALA A 72 -8.13 3.29 7.95
N GLU A 73 -8.64 3.38 6.73
CA GLU A 73 -8.56 2.28 5.76
C GLU A 73 -8.43 2.80 4.33
N CYS A 74 -7.63 2.10 3.52
CA CYS A 74 -7.62 2.20 2.07
C CYS A 74 -7.63 0.79 1.48
N ALA A 75 -8.55 0.56 0.56
CA ALA A 75 -8.65 -0.71 -0.16
C ALA A 75 -8.92 -0.44 -1.63
N TRP A 76 -8.43 -1.33 -2.48
CA TRP A 76 -8.73 -1.30 -3.90
C TRP A 76 -8.87 -2.71 -4.46
N ARG A 77 -9.67 -2.84 -5.53
CA ARG A 77 -9.83 -4.07 -6.31
C ARG A 77 -9.90 -3.71 -7.78
N LEU A 78 -9.18 -4.47 -8.59
CA LEU A 78 -9.10 -4.39 -10.04
C LEU A 78 -9.72 -5.67 -10.64
N ASP A 79 -10.64 -5.49 -11.57
CA ASP A 79 -11.36 -6.56 -12.27
C ASP A 79 -11.32 -6.26 -13.78
N GLY A 80 -10.34 -6.85 -14.46
CA GLY A 80 -9.97 -6.41 -15.81
C GLY A 80 -9.50 -4.96 -15.81
N GLU A 81 -10.29 -4.08 -16.43
CA GLU A 81 -10.05 -2.63 -16.48
C GLU A 81 -10.86 -1.85 -15.43
N ASP A 82 -11.78 -2.51 -14.73
CA ASP A 82 -12.63 -1.85 -13.76
C ASP A 82 -11.95 -1.83 -12.39
N ILE A 83 -11.68 -0.65 -11.86
CA ILE A 83 -11.15 -0.48 -10.51
C ILE A 83 -12.21 0.09 -9.58
N GLU A 84 -12.21 -0.40 -8.35
CA GLU A 84 -12.90 0.20 -7.22
C GLU A 84 -11.88 0.54 -6.12
N VAL A 85 -11.95 1.77 -5.61
CA VAL A 85 -11.20 2.24 -4.44
C VAL A 85 -12.18 2.60 -3.34
N THR A 86 -11.99 2.06 -2.15
CA THR A 86 -12.78 2.38 -0.95
C THR A 86 -11.87 2.84 0.19
N THR A 87 -12.32 3.84 0.94
CA THR A 87 -11.53 4.39 2.04
C THR A 87 -12.41 4.71 3.25
N THR A 88 -11.79 4.70 4.43
CA THR A 88 -12.39 5.19 5.68
C THR A 88 -11.47 6.25 6.27
N VAL A 89 -11.98 7.46 6.43
CA VAL A 89 -11.28 8.60 7.03
C VAL A 89 -11.88 8.87 8.41
N PRO A 90 -11.12 8.72 9.51
CA PRO A 90 -11.64 8.89 10.86
C PRO A 90 -12.23 10.29 11.13
N PRO A 91 -13.23 10.43 12.03
CA PRO A 91 -13.77 11.72 12.43
C PRO A 91 -12.70 12.73 12.86
N GLY A 92 -12.86 13.99 12.44
CA GLY A 92 -11.93 15.07 12.79
C GLY A 92 -10.57 14.98 12.10
N THR A 93 -10.43 14.17 11.05
CA THR A 93 -9.25 14.12 10.17
C THR A 93 -9.66 14.36 8.73
N THR A 94 -8.69 14.73 7.89
CA THR A 94 -8.87 14.84 6.43
C THR A 94 -7.90 13.90 5.72
N ALA A 95 -8.17 13.62 4.45
CA ALA A 95 -7.28 12.84 3.62
C ALA A 95 -7.08 13.46 2.25
N ARG A 96 -5.82 13.49 1.81
CA ARG A 96 -5.47 13.72 0.41
C ARG A 96 -5.56 12.40 -0.34
N VAL A 97 -6.40 12.35 -1.36
CA VAL A 97 -6.65 11.17 -2.19
C VAL A 97 -5.95 11.34 -3.53
N VAL A 98 -5.24 10.29 -3.94
CA VAL A 98 -4.66 10.15 -5.27
C VAL A 98 -5.14 8.83 -5.84
N LEU A 99 -6.08 8.90 -6.79
CA LEU A 99 -6.63 7.72 -7.42
C LEU A 99 -5.59 7.10 -8.38
N PRO A 100 -5.31 5.79 -8.30
CA PRO A 100 -4.35 5.14 -9.18
C PRO A 100 -4.83 5.13 -10.63
N SER A 101 -3.91 5.31 -11.58
CA SER A 101 -4.20 5.20 -13.03
C SER A 101 -5.40 6.07 -13.46
N SER A 102 -5.52 7.25 -12.87
CA SER A 102 -6.58 8.22 -13.12
C SER A 102 -5.98 9.59 -13.44
N ASP A 103 -6.58 10.29 -14.40
CA ASP A 103 -6.23 11.68 -14.75
C ASP A 103 -6.81 12.71 -13.75
N ILE A 104 -7.59 12.24 -12.76
CA ILE A 104 -8.12 13.11 -11.71
C ILE A 104 -6.98 13.61 -10.84
N ALA A 105 -6.80 14.93 -10.82
CA ALA A 105 -5.81 15.57 -9.95
C ALA A 105 -6.07 15.23 -8.47
N PRO A 106 -5.02 15.14 -7.62
CA PRO A 106 -5.18 14.89 -6.20
C PRO A 106 -6.18 15.84 -5.54
N PHE A 107 -7.06 15.31 -4.69
CA PHE A 107 -8.12 16.07 -4.03
C PHE A 107 -8.20 15.73 -2.55
N GLU A 108 -8.84 16.60 -1.76
CA GLU A 108 -9.04 16.39 -0.33
C GLU A 108 -10.45 15.85 -0.07
N VAL A 109 -10.57 15.01 0.94
CA VAL A 109 -11.85 14.56 1.50
C VAL A 109 -11.87 14.72 3.01
N GLU A 110 -13.05 15.02 3.53
CA GLU A 110 -13.33 15.03 4.96
C GLU A 110 -13.50 13.61 5.52
N SER A 111 -13.70 13.51 6.83
CA SER A 111 -14.02 12.26 7.49
C SER A 111 -15.26 11.57 6.91
N GLY A 112 -15.24 10.26 6.84
CA GLY A 112 -16.32 9.45 6.28
C GLY A 112 -15.82 8.23 5.52
N SER A 113 -16.77 7.51 4.93
CA SER A 113 -16.51 6.42 4.01
C SER A 113 -16.67 6.91 2.58
N HIS A 114 -15.66 6.68 1.75
CA HIS A 114 -15.64 7.13 0.36
C HIS A 114 -15.46 5.94 -0.59
N ARG A 115 -16.04 6.05 -1.78
CA ARG A 115 -15.94 5.02 -2.84
C ARG A 115 -15.83 5.69 -4.20
N TRP A 116 -14.87 5.22 -4.99
CA TRP A 116 -14.70 5.59 -6.39
C TRP A 116 -14.62 4.34 -7.24
N ALA A 117 -15.35 4.32 -8.35
CA ALA A 117 -15.29 3.25 -9.34
C ALA A 117 -15.12 3.87 -10.72
N TYR A 118 -14.13 3.39 -11.48
CA TYR A 118 -13.76 3.92 -12.78
C TYR A 118 -13.01 2.87 -13.59
N LYS A 119 -12.84 3.13 -14.89
CA LYS A 119 -11.99 2.32 -15.74
C LYS A 119 -10.56 2.85 -15.72
N VAL A 120 -9.59 1.95 -15.69
CA VAL A 120 -8.17 2.27 -15.80
C VAL A 120 -7.63 1.76 -17.11
N THR A 121 -6.75 2.54 -17.74
CA THR A 121 -5.86 2.01 -18.76
C THR A 121 -4.61 1.54 -18.03
N LEU A 122 -4.36 0.23 -18.05
CA LEU A 122 -3.12 -0.31 -17.51
C LEU A 122 -2.08 -0.26 -18.63
N ASP A 123 -0.97 0.44 -18.40
CA ASP A 123 0.20 0.27 -19.26
C ASP A 123 0.63 -1.19 -19.20
N GLU A 124 0.93 -1.78 -20.36
CA GLU A 124 1.48 -3.14 -20.40
C GLU A 124 2.71 -3.22 -19.47
N PRO A 125 2.87 -4.31 -18.71
CA PRO A 125 4.07 -4.48 -17.91
C PRO A 125 5.27 -4.46 -18.85
N ASN A 126 6.13 -3.47 -18.66
CA ASN A 126 7.38 -3.36 -19.41
C ASN A 126 8.11 -4.71 -19.27
N ALA A 127 8.45 -5.35 -20.39
CA ALA A 127 8.99 -6.72 -20.45
C ALA A 127 10.28 -6.91 -19.60
N ASP A 128 10.89 -5.80 -19.17
CA ASP A 128 12.14 -5.74 -18.41
C ASP A 128 11.96 -5.67 -16.88
N GLY A 129 10.74 -5.68 -16.34
CA GLY A 129 10.51 -5.71 -14.88
C GLY A 129 10.98 -4.46 -14.11
N ALA A 130 11.30 -3.37 -14.81
CA ALA A 130 11.64 -2.10 -14.18
C ALA A 130 10.37 -1.38 -13.70
N ALA A 131 10.36 -0.92 -12.44
CA ALA A 131 9.26 -0.16 -11.88
C ALA A 131 8.99 1.12 -12.69
N PRO A 132 7.73 1.52 -12.91
CA PRO A 132 7.42 2.80 -13.55
C PRO A 132 7.96 3.97 -12.71
N ARG A 133 8.45 5.00 -13.41
CA ARG A 133 9.05 6.21 -12.82
C ARG A 133 8.06 7.01 -11.98
#